data_AF-A0A7C6L7G9-F1
#
_entry.id   AF-A0A7C6L7G9-F1
#
_cell.length_a   1.000
_cell.length_b   1.000
_cell.length_c   1.000
_cell.angle_alpha   90.00
_cell.angle_beta   90.00
_cell.angle_gamma   90.00
#
_symmetry.space_group_name_H-M   'P 1'
#
loop_
_entity.id
_entity.type
_entity.pdbx_description
1 polymer ?
#
loop_
_entity_poly.entity_id
_entity_poly.type
_entity_poly.pdbx_seq_one_letter_code
_entity_poly.pdbx_strand_id
1 'polypeptide(L)'
;MTIKKLIIPVLLLAALASCGRQGIGSSIGGELTGVPVGKVWNEPTPYNMVLVTRGSYQMGPGEIDSLWGIDIPTRGVSVDNFWMDEAEITNSQYKQFVFWVRDSIIRERLADPAYAGDDLFKITEDEYGDPVQPHLNWNIPIPWTRNTEEEEAAINSVYITHPITKKKMLDARQMNFRYEWFDATEAAKRQNRLNPQERILNTDITVNPEEVIMISKDTAYIDGEGRIVNETLTRPLSSLYDFVHTKIVNIYPDTTCWVNDFSNANNEPYMRNYFSHPGYAHHPVVGVSWEAATAFCEWRTMFLRRGLQR
;
A
#
# COMPACT_ATOMS: atom_id res chain seq x y z
N MET A 1 10.41 -75.80 -20.52
CA MET A 1 11.13 -75.36 -19.30
C MET A 1 10.07 -75.12 -18.23
N THR A 2 10.08 -75.89 -17.15
CA THR A 2 8.92 -76.12 -16.27
C THR A 2 8.45 -74.84 -15.54
N ILE A 3 7.13 -74.61 -15.50
CA ILE A 3 6.44 -73.47 -14.85
C ILE A 3 6.92 -73.20 -13.41
N LYS A 4 7.42 -74.23 -12.71
CA LYS A 4 8.03 -74.09 -11.37
C LYS A 4 9.31 -73.23 -11.34
N LYS A 5 10.04 -73.11 -12.45
CA LYS A 5 11.27 -72.29 -12.54
C LYS A 5 11.02 -70.80 -12.77
N LEU A 6 9.78 -70.41 -13.14
CA LEU A 6 9.40 -69.00 -13.30
C LEU A 6 8.75 -68.41 -12.03
N ILE A 7 8.20 -69.26 -11.15
CA ILE A 7 7.58 -68.82 -9.88
C ILE A 7 8.59 -68.23 -8.91
N ILE A 8 9.79 -68.80 -8.83
CA ILE A 8 10.83 -68.41 -7.87
C ILE A 8 11.36 -66.98 -8.13
N PRO A 9 11.72 -66.58 -9.38
CA PRO A 9 12.17 -65.21 -9.64
C PRO A 9 11.03 -64.18 -9.52
N VAL A 10 9.78 -64.55 -9.80
CA VAL A 10 8.61 -63.66 -9.66
C VAL A 10 8.26 -63.45 -8.19
N LEU A 11 8.37 -64.48 -7.34
CA LEU A 11 8.20 -64.34 -5.89
C LEU A 11 9.33 -63.53 -5.25
N LEU A 12 10.56 -63.65 -5.76
CA LEU A 12 11.69 -62.82 -5.31
C LEU A 12 11.53 -61.35 -5.72
N LEU A 13 11.02 -61.06 -6.93
CA LEU A 13 10.69 -59.69 -7.34
C LEU A 13 9.53 -59.10 -6.54
N ALA A 14 8.52 -59.90 -6.22
CA ALA A 14 7.40 -59.48 -5.37
C ALA A 14 7.83 -59.23 -3.91
N ALA A 15 8.77 -60.04 -3.38
CA ALA A 15 9.35 -59.83 -2.06
C ALA A 15 10.24 -58.57 -2.01
N LEU A 16 10.97 -58.26 -3.08
CA LEU A 16 11.75 -57.01 -3.19
C LEU A 16 10.85 -55.77 -3.37
N ALA A 17 9.68 -55.90 -4.01
CA ALA A 17 8.69 -54.83 -4.07
C ALA A 17 7.89 -54.64 -2.76
N SER A 18 7.99 -55.60 -1.82
CA SER A 18 7.29 -55.57 -0.53
C SER A 18 8.11 -54.94 0.60
N CYS A 19 9.40 -54.68 0.39
CA CYS A 19 10.24 -53.94 1.33
C CYS A 19 10.38 -52.49 0.85
N GLY A 20 9.52 -51.61 1.35
CA GLY A 20 9.73 -50.16 1.25
C GLY A 20 8.61 -49.36 0.60
N ARG A 21 7.34 -49.75 0.76
CA ARG A 21 6.26 -48.75 0.64
C ARG A 21 6.18 -48.04 2.00
N GLN A 22 7.01 -47.00 2.17
CA GLN A 22 6.83 -46.06 3.27
C GLN A 22 5.40 -45.55 3.19
N GLY A 23 4.58 -45.98 4.15
CA GLY A 23 3.21 -45.53 4.27
C GLY A 23 3.19 -44.02 4.30
N ILE A 24 2.29 -43.45 3.52
CA ILE A 24 1.68 -42.15 3.77
C ILE A 24 0.89 -42.33 5.07
N GLY A 25 1.62 -42.30 6.17
CA GLY A 25 1.15 -42.53 7.52
C GLY A 25 2.18 -41.83 8.38
N SER A 26 1.80 -40.65 8.86
CA SER A 26 2.55 -39.81 9.79
C SER A 26 3.02 -40.64 10.99
N SER A 27 4.16 -41.31 10.87
CA SER A 27 4.87 -41.85 12.03
C SER A 27 5.56 -40.66 12.67
N ILE A 28 4.82 -39.96 13.53
CA ILE A 28 5.42 -39.08 14.54
C ILE A 28 6.19 -40.02 15.46
N GLY A 29 7.42 -40.36 15.08
CA GLY A 29 8.42 -40.77 16.06
C GLY A 29 8.55 -39.64 17.07
N GLY A 30 8.91 -39.93 18.31
CA GLY A 30 9.04 -38.93 19.39
C GLY A 30 10.11 -37.85 19.15
N GLU A 31 10.62 -37.72 17.92
CA GLU A 31 11.59 -36.72 17.50
C GLU A 31 10.87 -35.55 16.79
N LEU A 32 11.29 -34.33 17.14
CA LEU A 32 10.78 -33.08 16.54
C LEU A 32 11.31 -32.94 15.11
N THR A 33 10.59 -33.50 14.14
CA THR A 33 10.98 -33.47 12.71
C THR A 33 10.45 -32.26 11.93
N GLY A 34 9.64 -31.41 12.58
CA GLY A 34 9.05 -30.22 11.98
C GLY A 34 7.90 -30.55 11.04
N VAL A 35 6.99 -29.58 10.87
CA VAL A 35 5.91 -29.71 9.88
C VAL A 35 6.52 -29.49 8.49
N PRO A 36 6.19 -30.28 7.47
CA PRO A 36 6.66 -30.03 6.10
C PRO A 36 6.30 -28.59 5.69
N VAL A 37 7.32 -27.80 5.41
CA VAL A 37 7.16 -26.40 5.00
C VAL A 37 6.64 -26.39 3.57
N GLY A 38 5.54 -25.68 3.33
CA GLY A 38 4.98 -25.50 1.99
C GLY A 38 5.95 -24.79 1.04
N LYS A 39 5.58 -24.73 -0.24
CA LYS A 39 6.36 -24.00 -1.25
C LYS A 39 6.50 -22.54 -0.84
N VAL A 40 7.74 -22.07 -0.68
CA VAL A 40 8.05 -20.65 -0.44
C VAL A 40 7.59 -19.87 -1.67
N TRP A 41 6.72 -18.89 -1.44
CA TRP A 41 6.30 -17.98 -2.49
C TRP A 41 7.49 -17.09 -2.87
N ASN A 42 7.80 -16.95 -4.16
CA ASN A 42 8.90 -16.11 -4.65
C ASN A 42 8.38 -14.76 -5.13
N GLU A 43 8.94 -13.68 -4.59
CA GLU A 43 8.57 -12.32 -4.99
C GLU A 43 9.01 -12.01 -6.40
N PRO A 44 8.07 -11.70 -7.33
CA PRO A 44 8.46 -11.19 -8.62
C PRO A 44 9.10 -9.83 -8.38
N THR A 45 10.21 -9.59 -9.05
CA THR A 45 10.89 -8.30 -9.07
C THR A 45 9.89 -7.22 -9.50
N PRO A 46 9.57 -6.23 -8.65
CA PRO A 46 8.70 -5.15 -9.06
C PRO A 46 9.32 -4.35 -10.20
N TYR A 47 8.48 -3.76 -11.05
CA TYR A 47 8.93 -2.98 -12.20
C TYR A 47 9.80 -1.79 -11.77
N ASN A 48 10.95 -1.62 -12.44
CA ASN A 48 11.96 -0.57 -12.20
C ASN A 48 12.49 -0.49 -10.76
N MET A 49 12.52 -1.62 -10.06
CA MET A 49 13.12 -1.73 -8.73
C MET A 49 14.31 -2.67 -8.71
N VAL A 50 15.27 -2.35 -7.84
CA VAL A 50 16.44 -3.17 -7.52
C VAL A 50 16.31 -3.71 -6.11
N LEU A 51 16.76 -4.95 -5.89
CA LEU A 51 16.82 -5.55 -4.57
C LEU A 51 18.03 -4.99 -3.82
N VAL A 52 17.77 -4.27 -2.73
CA VAL A 52 18.79 -3.91 -1.76
C VAL A 52 18.90 -5.06 -0.78
N THR A 53 20.07 -5.68 -0.74
CA THR A 53 20.33 -6.81 0.16
C THR A 53 20.53 -6.33 1.60
N ARG A 54 20.13 -7.19 2.54
CA ARG A 54 20.29 -6.97 3.98
C ARG A 54 21.75 -6.77 4.31
N GLY A 55 22.00 -5.85 5.22
CA GLY A 55 23.34 -5.52 5.64
C GLY A 55 23.33 -4.53 6.78
N SER A 56 24.52 -4.26 7.29
CA SER A 56 24.75 -3.19 8.26
C SER A 56 25.74 -2.19 7.66
N TYR A 57 25.44 -0.90 7.77
CA TYR A 57 26.33 0.17 7.36
C TYR A 57 26.39 1.26 8.44
N GLN A 58 27.41 2.11 8.39
CA GLN A 58 27.49 3.28 9.26
C GLN A 58 26.85 4.46 8.53
N MET A 59 25.78 5.01 9.10
CA MET A 59 25.08 6.20 8.61
C MET A 59 25.68 7.45 9.23
N GLY A 60 26.00 8.44 8.40
CA GLY A 60 26.58 9.71 8.81
C GLY A 60 27.84 10.05 8.02
N PRO A 61 28.35 11.29 8.11
CA PRO A 61 29.61 11.65 7.48
C PRO A 61 30.74 10.84 8.11
N GLY A 62 31.51 10.12 7.29
CA GLY A 62 32.57 9.21 7.77
C GLY A 62 33.74 9.95 8.43
N GLU A 63 34.10 11.12 7.91
CA GLU A 63 35.10 12.02 8.49
C GLU A 63 34.42 13.32 8.93
N ILE A 64 34.73 13.76 10.14
CA ILE A 64 34.22 15.01 10.71
C ILE A 64 34.94 16.15 9.98
N ASP A 65 34.19 16.95 9.19
CA ASP A 65 34.72 18.20 8.64
C ASP A 65 34.97 19.17 9.80
N SER A 66 36.24 19.26 10.19
CA SER A 66 36.71 20.05 11.34
C SER A 66 36.69 21.56 11.06
N LEU A 67 36.38 22.01 9.85
CA LEU A 67 36.42 23.42 9.49
C LEU A 67 35.16 24.20 9.93
N TRP A 68 34.03 23.51 10.16
CA TRP A 68 32.74 24.15 10.47
C TRP A 68 32.12 23.71 11.82
N GLY A 69 32.78 22.84 12.59
CA GLY A 69 32.34 22.46 13.94
C GLY A 69 30.99 21.72 14.00
N ILE A 70 30.57 21.11 12.89
CA ILE A 70 29.33 20.34 12.81
C ILE A 70 29.65 18.87 13.12
N ASP A 71 29.49 18.48 14.38
CA ASP A 71 29.62 17.08 14.81
C ASP A 71 28.32 16.32 14.51
N ILE A 72 28.26 15.62 13.37
CA ILE A 72 27.14 14.72 13.06
C ILE A 72 27.54 13.31 13.49
N PRO A 73 26.90 12.72 14.52
CA PRO A 73 27.28 11.41 15.02
C PRO A 73 26.98 10.32 13.98
N THR A 74 27.97 9.47 13.71
CA THR A 74 27.75 8.25 12.92
C THR A 74 27.02 7.21 13.74
N ARG A 75 26.04 6.53 13.14
CA ARG A 75 25.26 5.46 13.78
C ARG A 75 25.30 4.21 12.93
N GLY A 76 25.58 3.06 13.54
CA GLY A 76 25.43 1.77 12.87
C GLY A 76 23.95 1.47 12.65
N VAL A 77 23.56 1.27 11.40
CA VAL A 77 22.20 0.92 10.99
C VAL A 77 22.22 -0.43 10.30
N SER A 78 21.35 -1.34 10.75
CA SER A 78 21.06 -2.60 10.06
C SER A 78 19.73 -2.50 9.33
N VAL A 79 19.70 -2.92 8.07
CA VAL A 79 18.50 -2.92 7.25
C VAL A 79 18.29 -4.32 6.67
N ASP A 80 17.04 -4.77 6.64
CA ASP A 80 16.64 -6.02 5.99
C ASP A 80 16.65 -5.88 4.46
N ASN A 81 16.33 -6.98 3.75
CA ASN A 81 16.16 -6.92 2.30
C ASN A 81 14.95 -6.05 1.95
N PHE A 82 15.09 -5.10 1.03
CA PHE A 82 13.96 -4.32 0.52
C PHE A 82 14.17 -3.93 -0.95
N TRP A 83 13.07 -3.57 -1.62
CA TRP A 83 13.09 -3.07 -2.99
C TRP A 83 13.25 -1.55 -3.01
N MET A 84 14.13 -1.04 -3.86
CA MET A 84 14.33 0.39 -4.08
C MET A 84 14.18 0.73 -5.55
N ASP A 85 13.59 1.88 -5.89
CA ASP A 85 13.50 2.31 -7.28
C ASP A 85 14.90 2.54 -7.87
N GLU A 86 15.10 2.10 -9.11
CA GLU A 86 16.37 2.27 -9.84
C GLU A 86 16.63 3.74 -10.19
N ALA A 87 15.56 4.49 -10.49
CA ALA A 87 15.60 5.90 -10.87
C ALA A 87 14.47 6.67 -10.18
N GLU A 88 14.60 8.00 -10.19
CA GLU A 88 13.56 8.90 -9.66
C GLU A 88 12.23 8.71 -10.39
N ILE A 89 11.13 8.86 -9.65
CA ILE A 89 9.79 8.76 -10.21
C ILE A 89 9.55 9.88 -11.21
N THR A 90 9.17 9.50 -12.44
CA THR A 90 8.91 10.47 -13.51
C THR A 90 7.54 11.12 -13.38
N ASN A 91 7.35 12.27 -14.02
CA ASN A 91 6.04 12.93 -14.14
C ASN A 91 4.97 12.00 -14.72
N SER A 92 5.31 11.14 -15.69
CA SER A 92 4.35 10.17 -16.25
C SER A 92 3.93 9.09 -15.25
N GLN A 93 4.89 8.57 -14.47
CA GLN A 93 4.60 7.58 -13.42
C GLN A 93 3.75 8.19 -12.31
N TYR A 94 4.07 9.41 -11.86
CA TYR A 94 3.28 10.09 -10.84
C TYR A 94 1.88 10.47 -11.35
N LYS A 95 1.74 10.82 -12.64
CA LYS A 95 0.41 11.02 -13.27
C LYS A 95 -0.45 9.78 -13.24
N GLN A 96 0.13 8.58 -13.26
CA GLN A 96 -0.66 7.34 -13.10
C GLN A 96 -1.38 7.34 -11.76
N PHE A 97 -0.71 7.77 -10.68
CA PHE A 97 -1.32 7.92 -9.37
C PHE A 97 -2.40 9.01 -9.35
N VAL A 98 -2.09 10.19 -9.87
CA VAL A 98 -3.06 11.30 -9.95
C VAL A 98 -4.30 10.92 -10.76
N PHE A 99 -4.12 10.24 -11.89
CA PHE A 99 -5.22 9.79 -12.73
C PHE A 99 -5.99 8.64 -12.09
N TRP A 100 -5.33 7.77 -11.31
CA TRP A 100 -6.03 6.77 -10.52
C TRP A 100 -6.97 7.43 -9.50
N VAL A 101 -6.54 8.49 -8.80
CA VAL A 101 -7.38 9.23 -7.84
C VAL A 101 -8.49 10.02 -8.56
N ARG A 102 -8.18 10.67 -9.68
CA ARG A 102 -9.19 11.29 -10.55
C ARG A 102 -10.26 10.27 -10.93
N ASP A 103 -9.83 9.11 -11.39
CA ASP A 103 -10.71 8.05 -11.87
C ASP A 103 -11.51 7.39 -10.75
N SER A 104 -11.03 7.37 -9.51
CA SER A 104 -11.85 6.96 -8.36
C SER A 104 -12.95 7.97 -8.07
N ILE A 105 -12.66 9.27 -8.15
CA ILE A 105 -13.66 10.33 -7.91
C ILE A 105 -14.73 10.31 -9.00
N ILE A 106 -14.34 10.15 -10.27
CA ILE A 106 -15.29 10.04 -11.38
C ILE A 106 -16.22 8.83 -11.18
N ARG A 107 -15.69 7.67 -10.81
CA ARG A 107 -16.51 6.47 -10.56
C ARG A 107 -17.48 6.65 -9.40
N GLU A 108 -17.04 7.26 -8.30
CA GLU A 108 -17.94 7.55 -7.18
C GLU A 108 -19.08 8.48 -7.61
N ARG A 109 -18.80 9.49 -8.43
CA ARG A 109 -19.83 10.40 -8.97
C ARG A 109 -20.75 9.71 -9.97
N LEU A 110 -20.24 8.82 -10.80
CA LEU A 110 -21.08 8.04 -11.73
C LEU A 110 -22.04 7.10 -10.97
N ALA A 111 -21.61 6.56 -9.84
CA ALA A 111 -22.48 5.77 -8.97
C ALA A 111 -23.49 6.61 -8.16
N ASP A 112 -23.21 7.90 -7.95
CA ASP A 112 -24.08 8.78 -7.17
C ASP A 112 -25.37 9.11 -7.95
N PRO A 113 -26.57 8.91 -7.35
CA PRO A 113 -27.86 9.28 -7.94
C PRO A 113 -27.98 10.74 -8.38
N ALA A 114 -27.18 11.66 -7.80
CA ALA A 114 -27.19 13.06 -8.19
C ALA A 114 -26.59 13.32 -9.59
N TYR A 115 -25.85 12.36 -10.15
CA TYR A 115 -25.28 12.44 -11.49
C TYR A 115 -25.91 11.39 -12.40
N ALA A 116 -25.28 10.21 -12.55
CA ALA A 116 -25.76 9.15 -13.43
C ALA A 116 -26.53 8.05 -12.69
N GLY A 117 -26.21 7.81 -11.40
CA GLY A 117 -26.88 6.79 -10.59
C GLY A 117 -26.67 5.36 -11.09
N ASP A 118 -25.51 5.07 -11.71
CA ASP A 118 -25.22 3.75 -12.23
C ASP A 118 -24.55 2.88 -11.16
N ASP A 119 -25.34 1.99 -10.55
CA ASP A 119 -24.90 1.06 -9.50
C ASP A 119 -23.76 0.14 -9.97
N LEU A 120 -23.53 -0.01 -11.28
CA LEU A 120 -22.46 -0.83 -11.83
C LEU A 120 -21.06 -0.41 -11.34
N PHE A 121 -20.87 0.89 -11.05
CA PHE A 121 -19.59 1.42 -10.58
C PHE A 121 -19.31 1.15 -9.10
N LYS A 122 -20.27 0.63 -8.33
CA LYS A 122 -20.15 0.39 -6.88
C LYS A 122 -20.63 -1.01 -6.51
N ILE A 123 -19.71 -1.84 -6.05
CA ILE A 123 -20.01 -3.21 -5.62
C ILE A 123 -20.49 -3.15 -4.17
N THR A 124 -21.75 -3.53 -3.95
CA THR A 124 -22.39 -3.61 -2.62
C THR A 124 -22.68 -5.04 -2.19
N GLU A 125 -22.67 -5.98 -3.13
CA GLU A 125 -23.01 -7.39 -2.93
C GLU A 125 -21.85 -8.25 -3.47
N ASP A 126 -21.60 -9.39 -2.83
CA ASP A 126 -20.62 -10.36 -3.31
C ASP A 126 -21.19 -11.29 -4.42
N GLU A 127 -20.39 -12.26 -4.88
CA GLU A 127 -20.82 -13.24 -5.89
C GLU A 127 -22.00 -14.11 -5.43
N TYR A 128 -22.22 -14.24 -4.11
CA TYR A 128 -23.28 -15.03 -3.49
C TYR A 128 -24.50 -14.18 -3.11
N GLY A 129 -24.45 -12.86 -3.33
CA GLY A 129 -25.51 -11.91 -2.97
C GLY A 129 -25.49 -11.48 -1.50
N ASP A 130 -24.42 -11.77 -0.75
CA ASP A 130 -24.24 -11.30 0.60
C ASP A 130 -23.75 -9.83 0.60
N PRO A 131 -24.25 -8.98 1.52
CA PRO A 131 -23.88 -7.57 1.57
C PRO A 131 -22.42 -7.41 2.01
N VAL A 132 -21.65 -6.68 1.20
CA VAL A 132 -20.24 -6.35 1.47
C VAL A 132 -20.05 -4.85 1.68
N GLN A 133 -18.90 -4.46 2.24
CA GLN A 133 -18.54 -3.05 2.33
C GLN A 133 -18.50 -2.43 0.92
N PRO A 134 -19.26 -1.34 0.66
CA PRO A 134 -19.33 -0.74 -0.66
C PRO A 134 -17.96 -0.29 -1.15
N HIS A 135 -17.56 -0.75 -2.32
CA HIS A 135 -16.28 -0.38 -2.91
C HIS A 135 -16.39 -0.18 -4.42
N LEU A 136 -15.48 0.61 -4.98
CA LEU A 136 -15.50 0.97 -6.40
C LEU A 136 -15.18 -0.23 -7.29
N ASN A 137 -15.96 -0.38 -8.35
CA ASN A 137 -15.74 -1.36 -9.39
C ASN A 137 -14.71 -0.86 -10.40
N TRP A 138 -13.48 -1.39 -10.31
CA TRP A 138 -12.38 -1.02 -11.21
C TRP A 138 -12.39 -1.79 -12.54
N ASN A 139 -13.25 -2.80 -12.69
CA ASN A 139 -13.32 -3.59 -13.92
C ASN A 139 -14.09 -2.86 -15.03
N ILE A 140 -14.97 -1.94 -14.66
CA ILE A 140 -15.76 -1.16 -15.61
C ILE A 140 -14.94 0.06 -16.07
N PRO A 141 -14.72 0.22 -17.39
CA PRO A 141 -14.04 1.37 -17.93
C PRO A 141 -14.93 2.61 -17.83
N ILE A 142 -14.33 3.77 -17.57
CA ILE A 142 -15.03 5.06 -17.63
C ILE A 142 -15.36 5.36 -19.10
N PRO A 143 -16.60 5.75 -19.44
CA PRO A 143 -16.94 6.19 -20.79
C PRO A 143 -16.28 7.56 -21.06
N TRP A 144 -15.16 7.55 -21.77
CA TRP A 144 -14.45 8.78 -22.18
C TRP A 144 -14.97 9.35 -23.52
N THR A 145 -15.75 8.57 -24.25
CA THR A 145 -16.26 8.90 -25.59
C THR A 145 -17.72 8.49 -25.71
N ARG A 146 -18.53 9.32 -26.37
CA ARG A 146 -19.97 9.10 -26.59
C ARG A 146 -20.77 9.03 -25.28
N ASN A 147 -20.51 9.98 -24.42
CA ASN A 147 -21.07 10.04 -23.07
C ASN A 147 -22.50 10.58 -23.11
N THR A 148 -23.29 10.17 -22.14
CA THR A 148 -24.54 10.86 -21.78
C THR A 148 -24.25 12.22 -21.16
N GLU A 149 -25.26 13.09 -21.08
CA GLU A 149 -25.10 14.44 -20.51
C GLU A 149 -24.70 14.35 -19.02
N GLU A 150 -25.27 13.39 -18.31
CA GLU A 150 -25.01 13.10 -16.90
C GLU A 150 -23.58 12.57 -16.68
N GLU A 151 -23.12 11.64 -17.52
CA GLU A 151 -21.74 11.12 -17.49
C GLU A 151 -20.72 12.22 -17.80
N GLU A 152 -21.02 13.09 -18.78
CA GLU A 152 -20.15 14.22 -19.10
C GLU A 152 -20.09 15.22 -17.94
N ALA A 153 -21.21 15.49 -17.26
CA ALA A 153 -21.23 16.32 -16.06
C ALA A 153 -20.37 15.71 -14.93
N ALA A 154 -20.48 14.40 -14.70
CA ALA A 154 -19.67 13.67 -13.73
C ALA A 154 -18.17 13.75 -14.07
N ILE A 155 -17.78 13.61 -15.33
CA ILE A 155 -16.37 13.73 -15.75
C ILE A 155 -15.89 15.18 -15.61
N ASN A 156 -16.69 16.15 -16.05
CA ASN A 156 -16.34 17.57 -16.02
C ASN A 156 -16.21 18.14 -14.60
N SER A 157 -16.89 17.54 -13.62
CA SER A 157 -16.84 17.96 -12.22
C SER A 157 -15.45 17.92 -11.56
N VAL A 158 -14.52 17.12 -12.09
CA VAL A 158 -13.13 17.01 -11.59
C VAL A 158 -12.19 18.02 -12.26
N TYR A 159 -12.68 18.74 -13.28
CA TYR A 159 -11.90 19.71 -14.02
C TYR A 159 -12.37 21.13 -13.72
N ILE A 160 -11.41 22.06 -13.73
CA ILE A 160 -11.66 23.49 -13.64
C ILE A 160 -11.14 24.19 -14.88
N THR A 161 -11.90 25.16 -15.38
CA THR A 161 -11.47 26.02 -16.47
C THR A 161 -10.85 27.28 -15.89
N HIS A 162 -9.60 27.55 -16.24
CA HIS A 162 -8.92 28.75 -15.78
C HIS A 162 -9.72 30.01 -16.19
N PRO A 163 -9.99 30.97 -15.27
CA PRO A 163 -10.80 32.14 -15.59
C PRO A 163 -10.20 33.01 -16.71
N ILE A 164 -8.88 33.21 -16.67
CA ILE A 164 -8.11 33.99 -17.67
C ILE A 164 -7.71 33.16 -18.89
N THR A 165 -6.92 32.09 -18.75
CA THR A 165 -6.35 31.36 -19.90
C THR A 165 -7.36 30.46 -20.62
N LYS A 166 -8.56 30.24 -20.05
CA LYS A 166 -9.61 29.34 -20.55
C LYS A 166 -9.17 27.90 -20.79
N LYS A 167 -7.98 27.51 -20.32
CA LYS A 167 -7.50 26.13 -20.38
C LYS A 167 -8.23 25.30 -19.33
N LYS A 168 -8.70 24.13 -19.74
CA LYS A 168 -9.24 23.09 -18.85
C LYS A 168 -8.07 22.39 -18.16
N MET A 169 -8.08 22.37 -16.83
CA MET A 169 -7.07 21.69 -16.01
C MET A 169 -7.76 20.83 -14.95
N LEU A 170 -7.02 19.87 -14.40
CA LEU A 170 -7.50 19.07 -13.29
C LEU A 170 -7.63 19.95 -12.04
N ASP A 171 -8.72 19.82 -11.29
CA ASP A 171 -8.87 20.53 -10.03
C ASP A 171 -8.01 19.87 -8.94
N ALA A 172 -6.86 20.49 -8.65
CA ALA A 172 -5.93 20.02 -7.64
C ALA A 172 -6.59 19.86 -6.25
N ARG A 173 -7.58 20.68 -5.91
CA ARG A 173 -8.22 20.66 -4.58
C ARG A 173 -8.97 19.36 -4.29
N GLN A 174 -9.45 18.70 -5.34
CA GLN A 174 -10.22 17.48 -5.24
C GLN A 174 -9.34 16.22 -5.20
N MET A 175 -8.03 16.33 -5.52
CA MET A 175 -7.11 15.20 -5.65
C MET A 175 -6.63 14.71 -4.28
N ASN A 176 -7.58 14.28 -3.46
CA ASN A 176 -7.32 13.81 -2.11
C ASN A 176 -7.35 12.29 -2.09
N PHE A 177 -6.23 11.70 -1.67
CA PHE A 177 -6.10 10.26 -1.51
C PHE A 177 -6.21 9.89 -0.04
N ARG A 178 -7.15 8.99 0.26
CA ARG A 178 -7.31 8.37 1.57
C ARG A 178 -6.66 6.99 1.55
N TYR A 179 -5.79 6.73 2.52
CA TYR A 179 -5.22 5.41 2.74
C TYR A 179 -5.22 5.06 4.22
N GLU A 180 -5.10 3.76 4.48
CA GLU A 180 -5.11 3.19 5.82
C GLU A 180 -3.91 2.24 5.95
N TRP A 181 -3.22 2.29 7.09
CA TRP A 181 -2.12 1.39 7.39
C TRP A 181 -2.29 0.79 8.78
N PHE A 182 -1.83 -0.44 8.93
CA PHE A 182 -1.91 -1.18 10.19
C PHE A 182 -0.57 -1.12 10.91
N ASP A 183 -0.55 -0.55 12.12
CA ASP A 183 0.63 -0.57 12.96
C ASP A 183 0.77 -1.91 13.70
N ALA A 184 1.40 -2.86 13.01
CA ALA A 184 1.69 -4.17 13.56
C ALA A 184 2.65 -4.12 14.75
N THR A 185 3.51 -3.11 14.84
CA THR A 185 4.53 -3.00 15.90
C THR A 185 3.87 -2.61 17.22
N GLU A 186 3.04 -1.57 17.20
CA GLU A 186 2.25 -1.16 18.37
C GLU A 186 1.25 -2.25 18.77
N ALA A 187 0.56 -2.87 17.79
CA ALA A 187 -0.37 -3.96 18.07
C ALA A 187 0.31 -5.18 18.73
N ALA A 188 1.58 -5.45 18.39
CA ALA A 188 2.33 -6.58 18.94
C ALA A 188 2.87 -6.32 20.36
N LYS A 189 2.90 -5.07 20.83
CA LYS A 189 3.38 -4.76 22.18
C LYS A 189 2.53 -5.49 23.21
N ARG A 190 3.19 -6.11 24.20
CA ARG A 190 2.49 -6.90 25.24
C ARG A 190 1.46 -6.07 25.99
N GLN A 191 1.78 -4.82 26.29
CA GLN A 191 0.89 -3.88 26.95
C GLN A 191 -0.43 -3.69 26.17
N ASN A 192 -0.42 -3.85 24.85
CA ASN A 192 -1.55 -3.62 23.95
C ASN A 192 -2.34 -4.90 23.63
N ARG A 193 -2.06 -6.02 24.31
CA ARG A 193 -2.82 -7.26 24.12
C ARG A 193 -4.22 -7.11 24.70
N LEU A 194 -5.23 -7.57 23.96
CA LEU A 194 -6.63 -7.51 24.39
C LEU A 194 -6.85 -8.29 25.68
N ASN A 195 -6.25 -9.48 25.79
CA ASN A 195 -6.29 -10.32 26.98
C ASN A 195 -5.37 -9.76 28.09
N PRO A 196 -5.90 -9.28 29.23
CA PRO A 196 -5.08 -8.71 30.31
C PRO A 196 -4.02 -9.68 30.84
N GLN A 197 -4.36 -10.96 30.97
CA GLN A 197 -3.46 -12.00 31.49
C GLN A 197 -2.23 -12.21 30.62
N GLU A 198 -2.28 -11.87 29.33
CA GLU A 198 -1.15 -12.01 28.41
C GLU A 198 -0.22 -10.79 28.40
N ARG A 199 -0.60 -9.69 29.06
CA ARG A 199 0.19 -8.45 29.11
C ARG A 199 1.39 -8.61 30.04
N ILE A 200 1.20 -9.33 31.14
CA ILE A 200 2.21 -9.56 32.19
C ILE A 200 2.57 -11.04 32.20
N LEU A 201 3.83 -11.37 31.95
CA LEU A 201 4.33 -12.75 32.00
C LEU A 201 4.63 -13.24 33.43
N ASN A 202 4.75 -12.30 34.39
CA ASN A 202 5.02 -12.65 35.78
C ASN A 202 3.73 -13.14 36.46
N THR A 203 3.71 -14.42 36.82
CA THR A 203 2.57 -15.10 37.46
C THR A 203 2.31 -14.64 38.90
N ASP A 204 3.27 -13.98 39.54
CA ASP A 204 3.15 -13.51 40.92
C ASP A 204 2.34 -12.21 41.04
N ILE A 205 2.07 -11.55 39.91
CA ILE A 205 1.34 -10.28 39.85
C ILE A 205 -0.12 -10.56 39.48
N THR A 206 -1.05 -10.15 40.34
CA THR A 206 -2.48 -10.18 40.03
C THR A 206 -2.81 -9.09 39.01
N VAL A 207 -3.20 -9.49 37.80
CA VAL A 207 -3.60 -8.55 36.74
C VAL A 207 -4.98 -7.98 37.04
N ASN A 208 -5.13 -6.65 36.92
CA ASN A 208 -6.43 -6.00 37.00
C ASN A 208 -7.18 -6.16 35.65
N PRO A 209 -8.32 -6.88 35.59
CA PRO A 209 -9.07 -7.04 34.35
C PRO A 209 -9.71 -5.75 33.83
N GLU A 210 -9.94 -4.76 34.70
CA GLU A 210 -10.60 -3.50 34.38
C GLU A 210 -9.62 -2.40 33.95
N GLU A 211 -8.34 -2.72 33.79
CA GLU A 211 -7.34 -1.76 33.33
C GLU A 211 -7.59 -1.35 31.87
N VAL A 212 -7.96 -0.08 31.69
CA VAL A 212 -8.16 0.56 30.39
C VAL A 212 -6.83 1.07 29.85
N ILE A 213 -6.40 0.51 28.72
CA ILE A 213 -5.20 0.99 28.01
C ILE A 213 -5.61 2.09 27.05
N MET A 214 -4.95 3.23 27.14
CA MET A 214 -5.10 4.31 26.19
C MET A 214 -4.09 4.14 25.07
N ILE A 215 -4.57 4.23 23.83
CA ILE A 215 -3.74 4.17 22.62
C ILE A 215 -3.92 5.46 21.81
N SER A 216 -2.87 5.84 21.09
CA SER A 216 -2.91 6.90 20.09
C SER A 216 -3.33 6.32 18.74
N LYS A 217 -4.36 6.90 18.13
CA LYS A 217 -4.84 6.53 16.80
C LYS A 217 -4.91 7.76 15.90
N ASP A 218 -4.10 7.77 14.86
CA ASP A 218 -4.23 8.73 13.76
C ASP A 218 -5.52 8.46 12.96
N THR A 219 -6.35 9.50 12.86
CA THR A 219 -7.62 9.47 12.15
C THR A 219 -7.72 10.62 11.16
N ALA A 220 -8.44 10.37 10.06
CA ALA A 220 -8.65 11.35 9.02
C ALA A 220 -10.08 11.28 8.50
N TYR A 221 -10.73 12.45 8.45
CA TYR A 221 -12.09 12.60 7.96
C TYR A 221 -12.29 13.95 7.28
N ILE A 222 -13.41 14.06 6.57
CA ILE A 222 -13.87 15.32 6.00
C ILE A 222 -14.93 15.87 6.96
N ASP A 223 -14.75 17.10 7.44
CA ASP A 223 -15.70 17.75 8.34
C ASP A 223 -16.99 18.18 7.60
N GLY A 224 -18.00 18.65 8.34
CA GLY A 224 -19.25 19.12 7.76
C GLY A 224 -19.12 20.34 6.83
N GLU A 225 -17.97 21.02 6.84
CA GLU A 225 -17.64 22.16 5.97
C GLU A 225 -16.84 21.71 4.73
N GLY A 226 -16.53 20.41 4.60
CA GLY A 226 -15.76 19.85 3.48
C GLY A 226 -14.25 19.97 3.63
N ARG A 227 -13.73 20.33 4.81
CA ARG A 227 -12.28 20.41 5.08
C ARG A 227 -11.75 19.06 5.54
N ILE A 228 -10.52 18.78 5.13
CA ILE A 228 -9.80 17.57 5.51
C ILE A 228 -9.16 17.81 6.88
N VAL A 229 -9.52 16.97 7.85
CA VAL A 229 -8.95 16.98 9.20
C VAL A 229 -8.14 15.70 9.37
N ASN A 230 -6.84 15.86 9.66
CA ASN A 230 -5.95 14.77 10.07
C ASN A 230 -5.59 15.04 11.54
N GLU A 231 -5.99 14.16 12.46
CA GLU A 231 -5.73 14.33 13.89
C GLU A 231 -5.43 13.01 14.59
N THR A 232 -4.56 13.07 15.61
CA THR A 232 -4.23 11.94 16.48
C THR A 232 -5.15 11.95 17.69
N LEU A 233 -6.01 10.94 17.79
CA LEU A 233 -6.93 10.78 18.91
C LEU A 233 -6.35 9.84 19.95
N THR A 234 -6.57 10.13 21.23
CA THR A 234 -6.29 9.17 22.32
C THR A 234 -7.60 8.50 22.73
N ARG A 235 -7.64 7.17 22.68
CA ARG A 235 -8.85 6.39 22.96
C ARG A 235 -8.55 5.11 23.72
N PRO A 236 -9.53 4.55 24.46
CA PRO A 236 -9.38 3.24 25.05
C PRO A 236 -9.25 2.17 23.96
N LEU A 237 -8.33 1.23 24.16
CA LEU A 237 -8.15 0.06 23.31
C LEU A 237 -9.38 -0.84 23.42
N SER A 238 -10.00 -1.14 22.28
CA SER A 238 -11.17 -2.00 22.18
C SER A 238 -10.90 -3.21 21.30
N SER A 239 -10.27 -3.02 20.15
CA SER A 239 -10.06 -4.07 19.16
C SER A 239 -8.77 -3.85 18.36
N LEU A 240 -8.38 -4.86 17.59
CA LEU A 240 -7.22 -4.78 16.71
C LEU A 240 -7.38 -3.68 15.63
N TYR A 241 -8.62 -3.35 15.25
CA TYR A 241 -8.92 -2.26 14.31
C TYR A 241 -8.52 -0.87 14.85
N ASP A 242 -8.29 -0.73 16.15
CA ASP A 242 -7.82 0.53 16.69
C ASP A 242 -6.38 0.87 16.28
N PHE A 243 -5.59 -0.14 15.87
CA PHE A 243 -4.24 0.05 15.28
C PHE A 243 -4.25 0.28 13.76
N VAL A 244 -5.44 0.32 13.15
CA VAL A 244 -5.58 0.79 11.76
C VAL A 244 -5.70 2.31 11.79
N HIS A 245 -4.67 2.97 11.29
CA HIS A 245 -4.59 4.41 11.16
C HIS A 245 -5.08 4.84 9.78
N THR A 246 -5.56 6.07 9.67
CA THR A 246 -6.09 6.61 8.41
C THR A 246 -5.53 8.00 8.15
N LYS A 247 -5.16 8.30 6.90
CA LYS A 247 -4.69 9.63 6.50
C LYS A 247 -5.29 10.05 5.17
N ILE A 248 -5.64 11.33 5.04
CA ILE A 248 -6.10 11.93 3.79
C ILE A 248 -5.10 13.00 3.40
N VAL A 249 -4.54 12.88 2.18
CA VAL A 249 -3.51 13.79 1.68
C VAL A 249 -3.91 14.28 0.30
N ASN A 250 -3.73 15.58 0.03
CA ASN A 250 -3.79 16.09 -1.33
C ASN A 250 -2.52 15.70 -2.08
N ILE A 251 -2.68 14.92 -3.15
CA ILE A 251 -1.57 14.31 -3.88
C ILE A 251 -1.17 15.10 -5.12
N TYR A 252 -1.85 16.20 -5.44
CA TYR A 252 -1.48 16.97 -6.62
C TYR A 252 -0.16 17.72 -6.34
N PRO A 253 0.87 17.61 -7.20
CA PRO A 253 2.13 18.30 -6.98
C PRO A 253 1.94 19.82 -6.98
N ASP A 254 2.63 20.52 -6.07
CA ASP A 254 2.66 21.97 -6.08
C ASP A 254 3.48 22.47 -7.27
N THR A 255 2.79 22.94 -8.30
CA THR A 255 3.44 23.48 -9.49
C THR A 255 4.06 24.86 -9.26
N THR A 256 3.69 25.55 -8.17
CA THR A 256 4.16 26.92 -7.86
C THR A 256 5.52 26.96 -7.18
N CYS A 257 6.03 25.82 -6.70
CA CYS A 257 7.35 25.68 -6.07
C CYS A 257 8.48 26.26 -6.94
N TRP A 258 8.36 26.15 -8.27
CA TRP A 258 9.32 26.69 -9.24
C TRP A 258 9.54 28.20 -9.12
N VAL A 259 8.55 28.95 -8.66
CA VAL A 259 8.59 30.40 -8.48
C VAL A 259 8.77 30.77 -7.01
N ASN A 260 8.07 30.08 -6.10
CA ASN A 260 8.07 30.40 -4.68
C ASN A 260 9.39 30.07 -3.99
N ASP A 261 9.97 28.90 -4.28
CA ASP A 261 11.21 28.45 -3.62
C ASP A 261 12.45 29.07 -4.28
N PHE A 262 12.33 29.49 -5.55
CA PHE A 262 13.42 30.02 -6.36
C PHE A 262 13.09 31.43 -6.88
N SER A 263 12.93 32.38 -5.97
CA SER A 263 12.49 33.75 -6.28
C SER A 263 13.36 34.48 -7.33
N ASN A 264 14.63 34.12 -7.44
CA ASN A 264 15.60 34.77 -8.34
C ASN A 264 15.76 34.04 -9.68
N ALA A 265 15.04 32.94 -9.90
CA ALA A 265 15.13 32.14 -11.13
C ALA A 265 13.94 32.42 -12.06
N ASN A 266 14.21 32.54 -13.37
CA ASN A 266 13.16 32.72 -14.37
C ASN A 266 12.50 31.38 -14.72
N ASN A 267 11.73 30.82 -13.78
CA ASN A 267 11.15 29.48 -13.85
C ASN A 267 9.63 29.45 -14.12
N GLU A 268 9.03 30.59 -14.49
CA GLU A 268 7.61 30.67 -14.87
C GLU A 268 7.21 29.62 -15.95
N PRO A 269 8.05 29.31 -16.97
CA PRO A 269 7.72 28.27 -17.94
C PRO A 269 7.57 26.88 -17.32
N TYR A 270 8.40 26.55 -16.31
CA TYR A 270 8.32 25.27 -15.60
C TYR A 270 7.07 25.19 -14.74
N MET A 271 6.73 26.26 -14.01
CA MET A 271 5.47 26.33 -13.25
C MET A 271 4.25 25.97 -14.13
N ARG A 272 4.20 26.46 -15.37
CA ARG A 272 3.06 26.22 -16.27
C ARG A 272 3.06 24.84 -16.93
N ASN A 273 4.25 24.38 -17.32
CA ASN A 273 4.36 23.27 -18.28
C ASN A 273 4.96 22.00 -17.70
N TYR A 274 5.71 22.05 -16.60
CA TYR A 274 6.51 20.92 -16.11
C TYR A 274 5.66 19.69 -15.80
N PHE A 275 4.60 19.86 -15.00
CA PHE A 275 3.70 18.74 -14.71
C PHE A 275 2.65 18.52 -15.80
N SER A 276 2.31 19.51 -16.63
CA SER A 276 1.19 19.41 -17.57
C SER A 276 1.60 18.90 -18.96
N HIS A 277 2.73 19.35 -19.49
CA HIS A 277 3.13 19.17 -20.88
C HIS A 277 3.80 17.81 -21.13
N PRO A 278 3.50 17.10 -22.25
CA PRO A 278 4.09 15.79 -22.55
C PRO A 278 5.63 15.80 -22.68
N GLY A 279 6.22 16.93 -23.09
CA GLY A 279 7.68 17.07 -23.22
C GLY A 279 8.44 16.83 -21.90
N TYR A 280 7.79 16.98 -20.74
CA TYR A 280 8.40 16.72 -19.43
C TYR A 280 8.02 15.37 -18.83
N ALA A 281 7.37 14.48 -19.60
CA ALA A 281 6.84 13.22 -19.09
C ALA A 281 7.89 12.29 -18.46
N HIS A 282 9.12 12.30 -18.98
CA HIS A 282 10.24 11.48 -18.51
C HIS A 282 11.17 12.19 -17.52
N HIS A 283 10.84 13.42 -17.12
CA HIS A 283 11.57 14.13 -16.09
C HIS A 283 11.07 13.72 -14.70
N PRO A 284 11.92 13.82 -13.65
CA PRO A 284 11.51 13.57 -12.27
C PRO A 284 10.33 14.43 -11.86
N VAL A 285 9.46 13.91 -11.00
CA VAL A 285 8.37 14.72 -10.43
C VAL A 285 8.93 15.73 -9.42
N VAL A 286 8.40 16.95 -9.43
CA VAL A 286 8.82 18.05 -8.55
C VAL A 286 7.58 18.67 -7.89
N GLY A 287 7.73 19.18 -6.66
CA GLY A 287 6.63 19.76 -5.89
C GLY A 287 5.82 18.74 -5.10
N VAL A 288 6.42 17.60 -4.74
CA VAL A 288 5.77 16.54 -3.95
C VAL A 288 6.19 16.67 -2.49
N SER A 289 5.23 16.77 -1.57
CA SER A 289 5.49 16.77 -0.13
C SER A 289 5.85 15.38 0.38
N TRP A 290 6.47 15.30 1.56
CA TRP A 290 6.75 14.03 2.21
C TRP A 290 5.48 13.17 2.37
N GLU A 291 4.37 13.79 2.77
CA GLU A 291 3.09 13.10 2.94
C GLU A 291 2.53 12.55 1.62
N ALA A 292 2.66 13.31 0.53
CA ALA A 292 2.23 12.90 -0.79
C ALA A 292 3.12 11.78 -1.36
N ALA A 293 4.42 11.77 -1.01
CA ALA A 293 5.33 10.68 -1.34
C ALA A 293 4.99 9.39 -0.58
N THR A 294 4.69 9.48 0.73
CA THR A 294 4.20 8.33 1.51
C THR A 294 2.89 7.79 0.94
N ALA A 295 1.95 8.68 0.61
CA ALA A 295 0.69 8.32 -0.03
C ALA A 295 0.89 7.57 -1.36
N PHE A 296 1.87 7.99 -2.18
CA PHE A 296 2.24 7.32 -3.42
C PHE A 296 2.77 5.90 -3.17
N CYS A 297 3.63 5.70 -2.16
CA CYS A 297 4.16 4.39 -1.79
C CYS A 297 3.05 3.42 -1.33
N GLU A 298 2.11 3.92 -0.53
CA GLU A 298 0.94 3.14 -0.09
C GLU A 298 0.02 2.77 -1.26
N TRP A 299 -0.27 3.75 -2.14
CA TRP A 299 -1.04 3.50 -3.36
C TRP A 299 -0.36 2.46 -4.25
N ARG A 300 0.95 2.57 -4.47
CA ARG A 300 1.70 1.63 -5.32
C ARG A 300 1.68 0.22 -4.75
N THR A 301 1.83 0.08 -3.43
CA THR A 301 1.72 -1.20 -2.72
C THR A 301 0.33 -1.81 -2.90
N MET A 302 -0.71 -1.01 -2.68
CA MET A 302 -2.09 -1.44 -2.91
C MET A 302 -2.32 -1.84 -4.37
N PHE A 303 -1.81 -1.06 -5.33
CA PHE A 303 -1.95 -1.32 -6.76
C PHE A 303 -1.29 -2.64 -7.17
N LEU A 304 -0.08 -2.91 -6.68
CA LEU A 304 0.61 -4.18 -6.91
C LEU A 304 -0.15 -5.37 -6.30
N ARG A 305 -0.60 -5.24 -5.04
CA ARG A 305 -1.36 -6.30 -4.36
C ARG A 305 -2.64 -6.66 -5.12
N ARG A 306 -3.37 -5.67 -5.63
CA ARG A 306 -4.55 -5.91 -6.49
C ARG A 306 -4.22 -6.68 -7.77
N GLY A 307 -3.02 -6.49 -8.32
CA GLY A 307 -2.54 -7.25 -9.48
C GLY A 307 -2.15 -8.68 -9.15
N LEU A 308 -1.64 -8.94 -7.94
CA LEU A 308 -1.19 -10.26 -7.48
C LEU A 308 -2.31 -11.15 -6.90
N GLN A 309 -3.40 -10.55 -6.40
CA GLN A 309 -4.56 -11.27 -5.85
C GLN A 309 -5.52 -11.83 -6.91
N ARG A 310 -5.12 -11.81 -8.18
CA ARG A 310 -5.82 -12.45 -9.31
C ARG A 310 -5.24 -13.84 -9.56
#